data_AF-A0A3P7N7N1-F1
#
_entry.id   AF-A0A3P7N7N1-F1
#
_cell.length_a   1.000
_cell.length_b   1.000
_cell.length_c   1.000
_cell.angle_alpha   90.00
_cell.angle_beta   90.00
_cell.angle_gamma   90.00
#
_symmetry.space_group_name_H-M   'P 1'
#
loop_
_entity.id
_entity.type
_entity.pdbx_description
1 polymer ?
#
loop_
_entity_poly.entity_id
_entity_poly.type
_entity_poly.pdbx_seq_one_letter_code
_entity_poly.pdbx_strand_id
1 'polypeptide(L)'
;MLAGLLGPGVGMTTHTENIGVIGVTRVASRFTMVIAGVMLIMLGTFTKIGALLSTIPDPLVGGVLASSMAMVGGVAIANIQQVDLKCTRNIAILGFSIMVGMIVPSYFRLHPIETGFAVFDQVLTVLLTLPMFVGAFVACVLDNTVSGATREQRGLRSRGLAHELGENNYDVYAFPPFLMKLLAKASFLNVLPFIPKEKKITNRVNDSLP
;
A
#
# COMPACT_ATOMS: atom_id res chain seq x y z
N MET A 1 10.56 -2.96 -9.36
CA MET A 1 11.63 -3.32 -10.31
C MET A 1 12.32 -2.09 -10.87
N LEU A 2 11.62 -1.21 -11.62
CA LEU A 2 12.22 0.02 -12.17
C LEU A 2 12.86 0.93 -11.10
N ALA A 3 12.18 1.15 -9.96
CA ALA A 3 12.75 1.91 -8.85
C ALA A 3 14.00 1.26 -8.21
N GLY A 4 14.12 -0.06 -8.26
CA GLY A 4 15.35 -0.74 -7.80
C GLY A 4 16.50 -0.54 -8.79
N LEU A 5 16.21 -0.56 -10.10
CA LEU A 5 17.18 -0.33 -11.16
C LEU A 5 17.67 1.13 -11.21
N LEU A 6 16.78 2.09 -10.93
CA LEU A 6 17.06 3.52 -11.02
C LEU A 6 17.77 4.11 -9.78
N GLY A 7 18.09 3.28 -8.76
CA GLY A 7 18.95 3.69 -7.64
C GLY A 7 18.35 3.67 -6.23
N PRO A 8 17.06 3.98 -6.00
CA PRO A 8 16.49 4.02 -4.64
C PRO A 8 16.68 2.74 -3.80
N GLY A 9 16.77 1.57 -4.43
CA GLY A 9 17.01 0.30 -3.73
C GLY A 9 15.89 -0.12 -2.75
N VAL A 10 14.78 0.61 -2.72
CA VAL A 10 13.64 0.39 -1.81
C VAL A 10 12.35 0.11 -2.59
N GLY A 11 11.40 -0.57 -1.92
CA GLY A 11 10.06 -0.78 -2.44
C GLY A 11 9.26 0.53 -2.48
N MET A 12 8.57 0.80 -3.59
CA MET A 12 7.67 1.95 -3.70
C MET A 12 6.25 1.53 -3.31
N THR A 13 5.57 2.38 -2.54
CA THR A 13 4.19 2.18 -2.11
C THR A 13 3.38 3.46 -2.30
N THR A 14 2.06 3.36 -2.20
CA THR A 14 1.16 4.51 -2.24
C THR A 14 1.23 5.30 -0.93
N HIS A 15 1.32 6.63 -1.03
CA HIS A 15 1.33 7.53 0.12
C HIS A 15 -0.10 7.86 0.58
N THR A 16 -0.39 7.59 1.85
CA THR A 16 -1.70 7.80 2.48
C THR A 16 -2.07 9.28 2.58
N GLU A 17 -1.07 10.16 2.63
CA GLU A 17 -1.23 11.62 2.71
C GLU A 17 -1.97 12.17 1.49
N ASN A 18 -1.76 11.57 0.32
CA ASN A 18 -2.44 11.97 -0.92
C ASN A 18 -3.96 11.83 -0.79
N ILE A 19 -4.45 10.82 -0.07
CA ILE A 19 -5.87 10.61 0.19
C ILE A 19 -6.42 11.76 1.07
N GLY A 20 -5.65 12.19 2.07
CA GLY A 20 -5.98 13.33 2.92
C GLY A 20 -6.11 14.64 2.13
N VAL A 21 -5.16 14.91 1.23
CA VAL A 21 -5.20 16.11 0.38
C VAL A 21 -6.42 16.11 -0.55
N ILE A 22 -6.78 14.95 -1.11
CA ILE A 22 -7.99 14.81 -1.94
C ILE A 22 -9.24 15.11 -1.10
N GLY A 23 -9.29 14.66 0.16
CA GLY A 23 -10.41 14.95 1.07
C GLY A 23 -10.63 16.45 1.32
N VAL A 24 -9.54 17.23 1.41
CA VAL A 24 -9.61 18.69 1.63
C VAL A 24 -9.88 19.45 0.33
N THR A 25 -9.12 19.15 -0.72
CA THR A 25 -9.21 19.87 -2.01
C THR A 25 -10.43 19.48 -2.83
N ARG A 26 -11.03 18.31 -2.55
CA ARG A 26 -12.10 17.68 -3.34
C ARG A 26 -11.73 17.47 -4.82
N VAL A 27 -10.44 17.48 -5.14
CA VAL A 27 -9.93 17.23 -6.50
C VAL A 27 -9.32 15.84 -6.59
N ALA A 28 -10.12 14.86 -6.98
CA ALA A 28 -9.69 13.48 -7.24
C ALA A 28 -9.33 13.26 -8.72
N SER A 29 -8.65 14.21 -9.37
CA SER A 29 -8.35 14.14 -10.79
C SER A 29 -7.02 13.44 -11.08
N ARG A 30 -7.06 12.42 -11.95
CA ARG A 30 -5.87 11.73 -12.49
C ARG A 30 -4.89 12.69 -13.19
N PHE A 31 -5.41 13.73 -13.84
CA PHE A 31 -4.59 14.70 -14.57
C PHE A 31 -3.67 15.45 -13.61
N THR A 32 -4.20 15.83 -12.45
CA THR A 32 -3.45 16.49 -11.39
C THR A 32 -2.32 15.59 -10.88
N MET A 33 -2.57 14.29 -10.66
CA MET A 33 -1.56 13.35 -10.19
C MET A 33 -0.44 13.11 -11.23
N VAL A 34 -0.78 13.04 -12.52
CA VAL A 34 0.22 12.91 -13.60
C VAL A 34 1.07 14.17 -13.70
N ILE A 35 0.46 15.36 -13.67
CA ILE A 35 1.20 16.62 -13.67
C ILE A 35 2.11 16.72 -12.44
N ALA A 36 1.62 16.36 -11.25
CA ALA A 36 2.42 16.33 -10.04
C ALA A 36 3.64 15.41 -10.19
N GLY A 37 3.46 14.21 -10.75
CA GLY A 37 4.56 13.29 -11.05
C GLY A 37 5.60 13.86 -12.02
N VAL A 38 5.15 14.51 -13.11
CA VAL A 38 6.05 15.18 -14.06
C VAL A 38 6.80 16.33 -13.38
N MET A 39 6.12 17.13 -12.56
CA MET A 39 6.75 18.20 -11.78
C MET A 39 7.81 17.63 -10.83
N LEU A 40 7.52 16.53 -10.12
CA LEU A 40 8.50 15.87 -9.23
C LEU A 40 9.74 15.39 -9.98
N ILE A 41 9.58 14.82 -11.19
CA ILE A 41 10.72 14.43 -12.04
C ILE A 41 11.54 15.67 -12.40
N MET A 42 10.89 16.74 -12.86
CA MET A 42 11.58 17.99 -13.22
C MET A 42 12.32 18.57 -12.01
N LEU A 43 11.67 18.69 -10.86
CA LEU A 43 12.28 19.15 -9.61
C LEU A 43 13.47 18.27 -9.20
N GLY A 44 13.36 16.95 -9.35
CA GLY A 44 14.43 16.00 -9.05
C GLY A 44 15.66 16.16 -9.96
N THR A 45 15.48 16.59 -11.21
CA THR A 45 16.62 16.88 -12.11
C THR A 45 17.37 18.17 -11.76
N PHE A 46 16.74 19.10 -11.03
CA PHE A 46 17.38 20.34 -10.58
C PHE A 46 18.08 20.17 -9.22
N THR A 47 19.36 19.82 -9.26
CA THR A 47 20.19 19.59 -8.05
C THR A 47 20.30 20.81 -7.11
N LYS A 48 20.09 22.03 -7.61
CA LYS A 48 20.03 23.26 -6.80
C LYS A 48 18.87 23.25 -5.80
N ILE A 49 17.74 22.66 -6.16
CA ILE A 49 16.60 22.49 -5.25
C ILE A 49 16.98 21.50 -4.14
N GLY A 50 17.69 20.41 -4.49
CA GLY A 50 18.22 19.48 -3.50
C GLY A 50 19.17 20.13 -2.49
N ALA A 51 20.05 21.03 -2.94
CA ALA A 51 20.92 21.79 -2.04
C ALA A 51 20.12 22.69 -1.08
N LEU A 52 19.05 23.32 -1.55
CA LEU A 52 18.16 24.12 -0.71
C LEU A 52 17.40 23.24 0.31
N LEU A 53 16.90 22.08 -0.10
CA LEU A 53 16.26 21.12 0.81
C LEU A 53 17.23 20.63 1.90
N SER A 54 18.52 20.49 1.59
CA SER A 54 19.54 20.13 2.59
C SER A 54 19.79 21.22 3.64
N THR A 55 19.31 22.44 3.44
CA THR A 55 19.41 23.51 4.47
C THR A 55 18.27 23.47 5.49
N ILE A 56 17.25 22.62 5.26
CA ILE A 56 16.13 22.47 6.18
C ILE A 56 16.63 21.79 7.46
N PRO A 57 16.36 22.36 8.65
CA PRO A 57 16.71 21.76 9.94
C PRO A 57 16.11 20.36 10.14
N ASP A 58 16.90 19.45 10.71
CA ASP A 58 16.47 18.08 11.04
C ASP A 58 15.17 18.01 11.86
N PRO A 59 14.89 18.91 12.83
CA PRO A 59 13.64 18.89 13.57
C PRO A 59 12.39 19.06 12.69
N LEU A 60 12.48 19.83 11.60
CA LEU A 60 11.35 20.01 10.67
C LEU A 60 11.14 18.75 9.82
N VAL A 61 12.22 18.15 9.34
CA VAL A 61 12.15 16.88 8.60
C VAL A 61 11.55 15.79 9.47
N GLY A 62 11.99 15.70 10.74
CA GLY A 62 11.41 14.80 11.72
C GLY A 62 9.93 15.03 11.96
N GLY A 63 9.48 16.30 12.05
CA GLY A 63 8.07 16.65 12.20
C GLY A 63 7.21 16.22 11.02
N VAL A 64 7.68 16.41 9.78
CA VAL A 64 6.97 15.96 8.58
C VAL A 64 6.87 14.43 8.58
N LEU A 65 7.97 13.72 8.81
CA LEU A 65 7.97 12.25 8.88
C LEU A 65 7.07 11.72 10.01
N ALA A 66 7.05 12.37 11.18
CA ALA A 66 6.17 11.99 12.28
C ALA A 66 4.69 12.15 11.91
N SER A 67 4.33 13.25 11.25
CA SER A 67 2.94 13.46 10.78
C SER A 67 2.50 12.42 9.75
N SER A 68 3.39 12.03 8.85
CA SER A 68 3.18 10.93 7.90
C SER A 68 2.93 9.60 8.62
N MET A 69 3.75 9.25 9.61
CA MET A 69 3.58 8.02 10.40
C MET A 69 2.27 8.04 11.20
N ALA A 70 1.89 9.20 11.75
CA ALA A 70 0.62 9.36 12.45
C ALA A 70 -0.58 9.12 11.52
N MET A 71 -0.54 9.66 10.29
CA MET A 71 -1.57 9.43 9.28
C MET A 71 -1.68 7.95 8.89
N VAL A 72 -0.54 7.26 8.71
CA VAL A 72 -0.51 5.81 8.46
C VAL A 72 -1.16 5.04 9.61
N GLY A 73 -0.85 5.40 10.87
CA GLY A 73 -1.50 4.82 12.04
C GLY A 73 -3.02 5.06 12.09
N GLY A 74 -3.46 6.27 11.76
CA GLY A 74 -4.88 6.61 11.67
C GLY A 74 -5.63 5.77 10.62
N VAL A 75 -5.04 5.60 9.43
CA VAL A 75 -5.62 4.74 8.39
C VAL A 75 -5.59 3.26 8.78
N ALA A 76 -4.57 2.80 9.50
CA ALA A 76 -4.55 1.44 10.04
C ALA A 76 -5.74 1.20 11.00
N ILE A 77 -6.01 2.16 11.91
CA ILE A 77 -7.17 2.08 12.82
C ILE A 77 -8.48 2.10 12.02
N ALA A 78 -8.61 2.99 11.04
CA ALA A 78 -9.80 3.05 10.18
C ALA A 78 -10.06 1.73 9.43
N ASN A 79 -9.00 1.04 9.00
CA ASN A 79 -9.13 -0.28 8.38
C ASN A 79 -9.54 -1.35 9.40
N ILE A 80 -9.03 -1.31 10.62
CA ILE A 80 -9.43 -2.24 11.70
C ILE A 80 -10.91 -2.08 12.05
N GLN A 81 -11.47 -0.85 11.96
CA GLN A 81 -12.90 -0.61 12.19
C GLN A 81 -13.83 -1.30 11.19
N GLN A 82 -13.31 -1.78 10.05
CA GLN A 82 -14.09 -2.58 9.10
C GLN A 82 -14.33 -4.02 9.60
N VAL A 83 -13.58 -4.46 10.61
CA VAL A 83 -13.70 -5.77 11.26
C VAL A 83 -14.70 -5.67 12.41
N ASP A 84 -15.47 -6.73 12.68
CA ASP A 84 -16.37 -6.75 13.83
C ASP A 84 -15.57 -6.87 15.14
N LEU A 85 -15.32 -5.73 15.78
CA LEU A 85 -14.63 -5.64 17.07
C LEU A 85 -15.51 -6.07 18.26
N LYS A 86 -16.77 -6.46 18.07
CA LYS A 86 -17.56 -7.05 19.17
C LYS A 86 -17.20 -8.50 19.43
N CYS A 87 -16.63 -9.18 18.43
CA CYS A 87 -16.17 -10.55 18.58
C CYS A 87 -14.88 -10.61 19.40
N THR A 88 -14.91 -11.24 20.57
CA THR A 88 -13.73 -11.49 21.41
C THR A 88 -12.59 -12.17 20.62
N ARG A 89 -12.93 -13.06 19.67
CA ARG A 89 -11.96 -13.68 18.76
C ARG A 89 -11.14 -12.65 17.98
N ASN A 90 -11.79 -11.68 17.34
CA ASN A 90 -11.13 -10.66 16.50
C ASN A 90 -10.24 -9.75 17.35
N ILE A 91 -10.75 -9.28 18.50
CA ILE A 91 -9.96 -8.44 19.43
C ILE A 91 -8.75 -9.20 19.95
N ALA A 92 -8.91 -10.48 20.34
CA ALA A 92 -7.81 -11.28 20.86
C ALA A 92 -6.70 -11.49 19.80
N ILE A 93 -7.06 -11.79 18.55
CA ILE A 93 -6.10 -11.94 17.45
C ILE A 93 -5.38 -10.62 17.19
N LEU A 94 -6.10 -9.50 17.15
CA LEU A 94 -5.54 -8.17 16.95
C LEU A 94 -4.55 -7.81 18.06
N GLY A 95 -4.96 -7.93 19.33
CA GLY A 95 -4.12 -7.58 20.47
C GLY A 95 -2.87 -8.47 20.56
N PHE A 96 -3.04 -9.78 20.38
CA PHE A 96 -1.93 -10.73 20.44
C PHE A 96 -0.92 -10.50 19.31
N SER A 97 -1.38 -10.29 18.07
CA SER A 97 -0.49 -10.04 16.93
C SER A 97 0.30 -8.74 17.07
N ILE A 98 -0.31 -7.67 17.59
CA ILE A 98 0.39 -6.42 17.89
C ILE A 98 1.46 -6.64 18.98
N MET A 99 1.11 -7.33 20.06
CA MET A 99 2.05 -7.62 21.15
C MET A 99 3.25 -8.44 20.68
N VAL A 100 3.01 -9.54 19.96
CA VAL A 100 4.07 -10.39 19.41
C VAL A 100 4.90 -9.64 18.38
N GLY A 101 4.26 -8.82 17.53
CA GLY A 101 4.92 -7.95 16.55
C GLY A 101 5.87 -6.92 17.17
N MET A 102 5.72 -6.58 18.46
CA MET A 102 6.67 -5.71 19.17
C MET A 102 7.74 -6.50 19.95
N ILE A 103 7.33 -7.58 20.61
CA ILE A 103 8.21 -8.36 21.50
C ILE A 103 9.26 -9.14 20.70
N VAL A 104 8.85 -9.85 19.65
CA VAL A 104 9.73 -10.74 18.89
C VAL A 104 10.87 -9.98 18.22
N PRO A 105 10.64 -8.88 17.47
CA PRO A 105 11.74 -8.09 16.92
C PRO A 105 12.68 -7.53 17.98
N SER A 106 12.15 -7.11 19.13
CA SER A 106 12.96 -6.57 20.22
C SER A 106 13.87 -7.64 20.82
N TYR A 107 13.38 -8.88 20.92
CA TYR A 107 14.16 -10.03 21.36
C TYR A 107 15.27 -10.40 20.38
N PHE A 108 14.95 -10.56 19.09
CA PHE A 108 15.92 -10.95 18.05
C PHE A 108 16.92 -9.84 17.69
N ARG A 109 16.64 -8.59 18.06
CA ARG A 109 17.64 -7.51 17.98
C ARG A 109 18.74 -7.64 19.04
N LEU A 110 18.42 -8.22 20.20
CA LEU A 110 19.37 -8.44 21.29
C LEU A 110 20.07 -9.80 21.15
N HIS A 111 19.39 -10.79 20.59
CA HIS A 111 19.89 -12.15 20.40
C HIS A 111 19.76 -12.54 18.91
N PRO A 112 20.74 -12.18 18.06
CA PRO A 112 20.74 -12.58 16.67
C PRO A 112 20.87 -14.10 16.55
N ILE A 113 20.38 -14.63 15.42
CA ILE A 113 20.35 -16.08 15.20
C ILE A 113 21.70 -16.53 14.65
N GLU A 114 22.25 -17.58 15.24
CA GLU A 114 23.50 -18.20 14.83
C GLU A 114 23.27 -19.70 14.58
N THR A 115 22.84 -20.06 13.37
CA THR A 115 22.70 -21.46 12.93
C THR A 115 23.94 -22.00 12.23
N GLY A 116 24.92 -21.13 11.95
CA GLY A 116 26.19 -21.48 11.29
C GLY A 116 26.19 -21.29 9.78
N PHE A 117 25.03 -20.94 9.19
CA PHE A 117 24.90 -20.57 7.78
C PHE A 117 24.65 -19.06 7.66
N ALA A 118 25.71 -18.30 7.39
CA ALA A 118 25.69 -16.84 7.40
C ALA A 118 24.53 -16.19 6.59
N VAL A 119 24.22 -16.72 5.40
CA VAL A 119 23.14 -16.18 4.55
C VAL A 119 21.77 -16.45 5.17
N PHE A 120 21.56 -17.64 5.73
CA PHE A 120 20.30 -18.01 6.33
C PHE A 120 20.05 -17.23 7.64
N ASP A 121 21.09 -17.09 8.46
CA ASP A 121 21.08 -16.31 9.69
C ASP A 121 20.74 -14.85 9.41
N GLN A 122 21.30 -14.26 8.36
CA GLN A 122 21.00 -12.89 7.97
C GLN A 122 19.56 -12.72 7.49
N VAL A 123 19.07 -13.63 6.64
CA VAL A 123 17.68 -13.59 6.16
C VAL A 123 16.70 -13.70 7.33
N LEU A 124 16.93 -14.66 8.23
CA LEU A 124 16.04 -14.90 9.36
C LEU A 124 16.10 -13.77 10.39
N THR A 125 17.29 -13.22 10.64
CA THR A 125 17.46 -12.05 11.50
C THR A 125 16.73 -10.84 10.95
N VAL A 126 16.87 -10.53 9.66
CA VAL A 126 16.12 -9.43 9.03
C VAL A 126 14.61 -9.68 9.10
N LEU A 127 14.17 -10.90 8.80
CA LEU A 127 12.74 -11.23 8.80
C LEU A 127 12.10 -11.11 10.20
N LEU A 128 12.79 -11.58 11.24
CA LEU A 128 12.29 -11.57 12.61
C LEU A 128 12.46 -10.22 13.31
N THR A 129 13.38 -9.38 12.85
CA THR A 129 13.54 -8.00 13.35
C THR A 129 12.60 -6.98 12.71
N LEU A 130 11.81 -7.38 11.70
CA LEU A 130 10.79 -6.53 11.07
C LEU A 130 9.44 -6.63 11.83
N PRO A 131 9.03 -5.59 12.60
CA PRO A 131 7.81 -5.66 13.42
C PRO A 131 6.53 -5.86 12.61
N MET A 132 6.47 -5.21 11.44
CA MET A 132 5.34 -5.33 10.51
C MET A 132 5.20 -6.76 9.98
N PHE A 133 6.31 -7.41 9.65
CA PHE A 133 6.28 -8.78 9.13
C PHE A 133 5.79 -9.75 10.21
N VAL A 134 6.40 -9.71 11.40
CA VAL A 134 6.06 -10.64 12.48
C VAL A 134 4.60 -10.45 12.92
N GLY A 135 4.16 -9.21 13.12
CA GLY A 135 2.78 -8.91 13.51
C GLY A 135 1.78 -9.40 12.47
N ALA A 136 2.01 -9.09 11.19
CA ALA A 136 1.12 -9.52 10.11
C ALA A 136 1.10 -11.04 9.90
N PHE A 137 2.26 -11.69 10.00
CA PHE A 137 2.38 -13.14 9.89
C PHE A 137 1.57 -13.84 11.00
N VAL A 138 1.76 -13.42 12.24
CA VAL A 138 1.02 -13.96 13.40
C VAL A 138 -0.47 -13.69 13.28
N ALA A 139 -0.87 -12.48 12.89
CA ALA A 139 -2.28 -12.14 12.66
C ALA A 139 -2.92 -13.07 11.60
N CYS A 140 -2.21 -13.31 10.49
CA CYS A 140 -2.67 -14.18 9.42
C CYS A 140 -2.80 -15.63 9.88
N VAL A 141 -1.79 -16.16 10.57
CA VAL A 141 -1.82 -17.53 11.09
C VAL A 141 -2.99 -17.70 12.07
N LEU A 142 -3.18 -16.76 12.98
CA LEU A 142 -4.26 -16.81 13.97
C LEU A 142 -5.65 -16.64 13.35
N ASP A 143 -5.83 -15.75 12.37
CA ASP A 143 -7.13 -15.60 11.71
C ASP A 143 -7.51 -16.85 10.89
N ASN A 144 -6.54 -17.57 10.33
CA ASN A 144 -6.80 -18.83 9.62
C ASN A 144 -6.99 -20.02 10.57
N THR A 145 -6.30 -20.06 11.70
CA THR A 145 -6.34 -21.21 12.63
C THR A 145 -7.52 -21.14 13.60
N VAL A 146 -7.90 -19.95 14.07
CA VAL A 146 -8.96 -19.79 15.08
C VAL A 146 -10.33 -19.68 14.39
N SER A 147 -11.18 -20.68 14.62
CA SER A 147 -12.56 -20.72 14.13
C SER A 147 -13.49 -19.81 14.95
N GLY A 148 -14.70 -19.52 14.42
CA GLY A 148 -15.72 -18.78 15.17
C GLY A 148 -16.02 -17.35 14.69
N ALA A 149 -15.78 -17.03 13.41
CA ALA A 149 -16.45 -15.89 12.77
C ALA A 149 -16.79 -16.13 11.31
N THR A 150 -17.83 -15.43 10.89
CA THR A 150 -18.23 -15.31 9.49
C THR A 150 -17.26 -14.41 8.71
N ARG A 151 -17.31 -14.44 7.38
CA ARG A 151 -16.43 -13.63 6.52
C ARG A 151 -16.66 -12.13 6.73
N GLU A 152 -17.91 -11.72 6.89
CA GLU A 152 -18.28 -10.33 7.10
C GLU A 152 -17.75 -9.81 8.43
N GLN A 153 -17.78 -10.63 9.48
CA GLN A 153 -17.20 -10.31 10.78
C GLN A 153 -15.67 -10.16 10.73
N ARG A 154 -14.99 -10.74 9.74
CA ARG A 154 -13.55 -10.54 9.48
C ARG A 154 -13.27 -9.27 8.66
N GLY A 155 -14.29 -8.49 8.30
CA GLY A 155 -14.16 -7.35 7.39
C GLY A 155 -13.97 -7.77 5.92
N LEU A 156 -14.22 -9.04 5.58
CA LEU A 156 -14.08 -9.53 4.21
C LEU A 156 -15.41 -9.39 3.46
N ARG A 157 -15.35 -8.86 2.23
CA ARG A 157 -16.51 -8.76 1.34
C ARG A 157 -17.03 -10.14 0.92
N SER A 158 -18.30 -10.19 0.52
CA SER A 158 -18.90 -11.38 -0.09
C SER A 158 -18.20 -11.73 -1.42
N ARG A 159 -18.00 -13.02 -1.68
CA ARG A 159 -17.38 -13.48 -2.95
C ARG A 159 -18.32 -13.15 -4.11
N GLY A 160 -17.82 -12.45 -5.13
CA GLY A 160 -18.54 -12.20 -6.40
C GLY A 160 -18.83 -10.74 -6.74
N LEU A 161 -18.62 -9.79 -5.81
CA LEU A 161 -18.77 -8.35 -6.06
C LEU A 161 -17.49 -7.77 -6.69
N ALA A 162 -17.28 -8.04 -7.98
CA ALA A 162 -16.23 -7.41 -8.78
C ALA A 162 -16.70 -6.02 -9.24
N HIS A 163 -16.51 -4.99 -8.40
CA HIS A 163 -16.64 -3.61 -8.87
C HIS A 163 -15.32 -3.20 -9.54
N GLU A 164 -15.04 -3.73 -10.73
CA GLU A 164 -13.89 -3.33 -11.56
C GLU A 164 -14.13 -2.04 -12.35
N LEU A 165 -15.30 -1.42 -12.26
CA LEU A 165 -15.57 -0.13 -12.91
C LEU A 165 -15.88 0.95 -11.90
N GLY A 166 -15.35 2.15 -12.09
CA GLY A 166 -15.77 3.31 -11.32
C GLY A 166 -17.27 3.59 -11.52
N GLU A 167 -17.84 4.42 -10.65
CA GLU A 167 -19.25 4.82 -10.59
C GLU A 167 -19.85 5.30 -11.95
N ASN A 168 -19.03 5.58 -12.96
CA ASN A 168 -19.44 5.98 -14.31
C ASN A 168 -18.93 5.07 -15.46
N ASN A 169 -18.78 3.75 -15.28
CA ASN A 169 -18.36 2.81 -16.34
C ASN A 169 -16.98 3.12 -17.00
N TYR A 170 -16.11 3.87 -16.32
CA TYR A 170 -14.73 4.09 -16.76
C TYR A 170 -13.79 3.10 -16.10
N ASP A 171 -12.84 2.59 -16.88
CA ASP A 171 -11.71 1.82 -16.38
C ASP A 171 -10.85 2.75 -15.49
N VAL A 172 -10.78 2.42 -14.21
CA VAL A 172 -10.05 3.19 -13.19
C VAL A 172 -8.55 3.27 -13.52
N TYR A 173 -8.04 2.32 -14.30
CA TYR A 173 -6.63 2.22 -14.65
C TYR A 173 -6.28 2.88 -15.99
N ALA A 174 -7.24 3.37 -16.78
CA ALA A 174 -6.96 4.01 -18.06
C ALA A 174 -6.26 5.37 -17.91
N PHE A 175 -5.21 5.61 -18.71
CA PHE A 175 -4.56 6.92 -18.82
C PHE A 175 -5.48 7.98 -19.46
N PRO A 176 -5.14 9.28 -19.39
CA PRO A 176 -5.90 10.33 -20.05
C PRO A 176 -6.10 10.05 -21.56
N PRO A 177 -7.22 10.50 -22.19
CA PRO A 177 -7.54 10.14 -23.57
C PRO A 177 -6.47 10.56 -24.59
N PHE A 178 -5.82 11.70 -24.36
CA PHE A 178 -4.70 12.16 -25.19
C PHE A 178 -3.48 11.24 -25.07
N LEU A 179 -3.16 10.80 -23.84
CA LEU A 179 -2.02 9.92 -23.59
C LEU A 179 -2.29 8.50 -24.07
N MET A 180 -3.54 8.01 -23.94
CA MET A 180 -3.97 6.73 -24.52
C MET A 180 -3.89 6.75 -26.05
N LYS A 181 -4.24 7.85 -26.71
CA LYS A 181 -4.06 8.01 -28.16
C LYS A 181 -2.58 7.98 -28.57
N LEU A 182 -1.70 8.59 -27.77
CA LEU A 182 -0.25 8.58 -28.00
C LEU A 182 0.36 7.19 -27.76
N LEU A 183 -0.06 6.51 -26.69
CA LEU A 183 0.35 5.15 -26.34
C LEU A 183 -0.14 4.12 -27.36
N ALA A 184 -1.39 4.24 -27.82
CA ALA A 184 -1.96 3.39 -28.86
C ALA A 184 -1.23 3.51 -30.21
N LYS A 185 -0.60 4.67 -30.47
CA LYS A 185 0.18 4.93 -31.69
C LYS A 185 1.53 4.20 -31.70
N ALA A 186 2.07 3.86 -30.53
CA ALA A 186 3.31 3.09 -30.41
C ALA A 186 2.99 1.59 -30.23
N SER A 187 3.06 0.81 -31.31
CA SER A 187 2.64 -0.60 -31.31
C SER A 187 3.40 -1.48 -30.29
N PHE A 188 4.68 -1.16 -30.01
CA PHE A 188 5.50 -1.90 -29.04
C PHE A 188 5.03 -1.71 -27.59
N LEU A 189 4.37 -0.60 -27.28
CA LEU A 189 3.88 -0.29 -25.93
C LEU A 189 2.62 -1.11 -25.59
N ASN A 190 1.79 -1.47 -26.57
CA ASN A 190 0.57 -2.28 -26.35
C ASN A 190 0.85 -3.76 -25.97
N VAL A 191 2.09 -4.21 -26.15
CA VAL A 191 2.54 -5.58 -25.80
C VAL A 191 2.91 -5.68 -24.31
N LEU A 192 3.22 -4.56 -23.67
CA LEU A 192 3.71 -4.54 -22.30
C LEU A 192 2.56 -4.82 -21.31
N PRO A 193 2.74 -5.75 -20.35
CA PRO A 193 1.67 -6.20 -19.45
C PRO A 193 1.23 -5.14 -18.43
N PHE A 194 1.99 -4.05 -18.28
CA PHE A 194 1.73 -2.96 -17.35
C PHE A 194 1.04 -1.75 -17.99
N ILE A 195 0.79 -1.76 -19.31
CA ILE A 195 0.08 -0.67 -19.97
C ILE A 195 -1.42 -0.90 -19.86
N PRO A 196 -2.19 0.08 -19.35
CA PRO A 196 -3.62 -0.04 -19.23
C PRO A 196 -4.25 -0.10 -20.63
N LYS A 197 -5.10 -1.09 -20.83
CA LYS A 197 -5.88 -1.28 -22.05
C LYS A 197 -7.31 -0.88 -21.73
N GLU A 198 -7.98 -0.15 -22.63
CA GLU A 198 -9.42 0.11 -22.45
C GLU A 198 -10.17 -1.23 -22.44
N LYS A 199 -10.61 -1.68 -21.26
CA LYS A 199 -11.51 -2.83 -21.15
C LYS A 199 -12.95 -2.37 -21.40
N LYS A 200 -13.55 -2.85 -22.50
CA LYS A 200 -15.02 -2.81 -22.68
C LYS A 200 -15.64 -3.98 -21.91
N ILE A 201 -16.65 -3.70 -21.09
CA ILE A 201 -17.40 -4.72 -20.33
C ILE A 201 -18.05 -5.70 -21.30
N THR A 202 -17.78 -7.00 -21.16
CA THR A 202 -18.44 -8.07 -21.93
C THR A 202 -19.36 -8.97 -21.10
N ASN A 203 -19.55 -8.72 -19.81
CA ASN A 203 -20.44 -9.53 -18.99
C ASN A 203 -21.68 -8.74 -18.59
N ARG A 204 -22.81 -9.04 -19.25
CA ARG A 204 -24.15 -8.71 -18.76
C ARG A 204 -24.44 -9.60 -17.56
N VAL A 205 -24.58 -9.02 -16.38
CA VAL A 205 -25.24 -9.69 -15.26
C VAL A 205 -26.74 -9.61 -15.56
N ASN A 206 -27.40 -10.75 -15.68
CA ASN A 206 -28.87 -10.79 -15.71
C ASN A 206 -29.35 -10.31 -14.35
N ASP A 207 -29.92 -9.11 -14.31
CA ASP A 207 -30.72 -8.62 -13.19
C ASP A 207 -31.97 -9.48 -13.08
N SER A 208 -31.86 -10.61 -12.40
CA SER A 208 -33.00 -11.42 -12.01
C SER A 208 -32.77 -11.95 -10.61
N LEU A 209 -33.08 -11.12 -9.61
CA LEU A 209 -33.56 -11.63 -8.33
C LEU A 209 -34.72 -10.74 -7.84
N PRO A 210 -35.79 -11.35 -7.30
CA PRO A 210 -37.02 -10.70 -6.83
C PRO A 210 -36.84 -9.93 -5.51
#